data_AF-A0A7C0X442-F1
#
_entry.id   AF-A0A7C0X442-F1
#
_cell.length_a   1.000
_cell.length_b   1.000
_cell.length_c   1.000
_cell.angle_alpha   90.00
_cell.angle_beta   90.00
_cell.angle_gamma   90.00
#
_symmetry.space_group_name_H-M   'P 1'
#
loop_
_entity.id
_entity.type
_entity.pdbx_description
1 polymer ?
#
loop_
_entity_poly.entity_id
_entity_poly.type
_entity_poly.pdbx_seq_one_letter_code
_entity_poly.pdbx_strand_id
1 'polypeptide(L)'
;MRSILVTPRSLTAHGDPELERLRSAGFRLVMGPAGRQPTEGELLELVVGCVGWLAGVEKISAKVLRSASELRVISRNGTGIDNIDLEADRKTFADIFS
;
A
#
# COMPACT_ATOMS: atom_id res chain seq x y z
N MET A 1 4.97 7.04 15.20
CA MET A 1 5.36 5.67 14.78
C MET A 1 4.99 5.54 13.31
N ARG A 2 5.88 5.00 12.45
CA ARG A 2 5.67 4.94 10.99
C ARG A 2 4.88 3.69 10.63
N SER A 3 3.84 3.81 9.81
CA SER A 3 2.98 2.68 9.42
C SER A 3 3.15 2.29 7.95
N ILE A 4 3.02 1.00 7.65
CA ILE A 4 3.01 0.45 6.29
C ILE A 4 1.68 -0.26 6.04
N LEU A 5 0.98 0.12 4.98
CA LEU A 5 -0.23 -0.56 4.52
C LEU A 5 0.12 -1.82 3.73
N VAL A 6 -0.58 -2.93 3.96
CA VAL A 6 -0.39 -4.20 3.25
C VAL A 6 -1.74 -4.73 2.76
N THR A 7 -1.90 -4.84 1.45
CA THR A 7 -3.17 -5.22 0.79
C THR A 7 -3.10 -6.42 -0.18
N PRO A 8 -1.94 -6.96 -0.59
CA PRO A 8 -1.90 -8.18 -1.38
C PRO A 8 -2.63 -9.34 -0.71
N ARG A 9 -3.55 -9.97 -1.45
CA ARG A 9 -4.41 -11.05 -0.95
C ARG A 9 -3.65 -12.20 -0.29
N SER A 10 -2.51 -12.59 -0.86
CA SER A 10 -1.67 -13.66 -0.32
C SER A 10 -1.10 -13.27 1.06
N LEU A 11 -0.57 -12.05 1.18
CA LEU A 11 0.00 -11.53 2.42
C LEU A 11 -1.07 -11.31 3.50
N THR A 12 -2.26 -10.81 3.13
CA THR A 12 -3.34 -10.57 4.09
C THR A 12 -4.08 -11.85 4.50
N ALA A 13 -4.07 -12.90 3.67
CA ALA A 13 -4.71 -14.18 3.98
C ALA A 13 -3.86 -15.07 4.90
N HIS A 14 -2.55 -15.14 4.66
CA HIS A 14 -1.68 -16.15 5.28
C HIS A 14 -0.54 -15.55 6.11
N GLY A 15 -0.37 -14.22 6.06
CA GLY A 15 0.83 -13.58 6.58
C GLY A 15 2.05 -13.91 5.70
N ASP A 16 3.18 -13.29 6.00
CA ASP A 16 4.45 -13.55 5.31
C ASP A 16 5.63 -13.25 6.25
N PRO A 17 6.66 -14.11 6.31
CA PRO A 17 7.87 -13.85 7.10
C PRO A 17 8.55 -12.51 6.79
N GLU A 18 8.43 -11.97 5.57
CA GLU A 18 8.96 -10.66 5.20
C GLU A 18 8.27 -9.51 5.95
N LEU A 19 7.00 -9.68 6.35
CA LEU A 19 6.29 -8.71 7.18
C LEU A 19 6.93 -8.58 8.57
N GLU A 20 7.49 -9.66 9.11
CA GLU A 20 8.19 -9.62 10.40
C GLU A 20 9.49 -8.81 10.33
N ARG A 21 10.14 -8.74 9.16
CA ARG A 21 11.29 -7.85 8.96
C ARG A 21 10.89 -6.38 9.09
N LEU A 22 9.73 -6.00 8.52
CA LEU A 22 9.20 -4.64 8.64
C LEU A 22 8.82 -4.31 10.09
N ARG A 23 8.19 -5.25 10.80
CA ARG A 23 7.88 -5.07 12.23
C ARG A 23 9.17 -4.91 13.06
N SER A 24 10.17 -5.74 12.80
CA SER A 24 11.48 -5.70 13.48
C SER A 24 12.24 -4.40 13.21
N ALA A 25 12.04 -3.79 12.03
CA ALA A 25 12.55 -2.47 11.68
C ALA A 25 11.78 -1.30 12.34
N GLY A 26 10.77 -1.59 13.17
CA GLY A 26 10.01 -0.60 13.94
C GLY A 26 8.78 -0.02 13.21
N PHE A 27 8.36 -0.63 12.10
CA PHE A 27 7.14 -0.22 11.40
C PHE A 27 5.90 -0.90 11.99
N ARG A 28 4.81 -0.14 12.09
CA ARG A 28 3.48 -0.71 12.34
C ARG A 28 2.86 -1.18 11.03
N LEU A 29 2.37 -2.41 10.97
CA LEU A 29 1.66 -2.89 9.79
C LEU A 29 0.16 -2.62 9.92
N VAL A 30 -0.41 -1.98 8.91
CA VAL A 30 -1.85 -1.81 8.73
C VAL A 30 -2.26 -2.81 7.66
N MET A 31 -3.06 -3.82 8.05
CA MET A 31 -3.45 -4.89 7.14
C MET A 31 -4.79 -4.55 6.48
N GLY A 32 -4.89 -4.76 5.18
CA GLY A 32 -6.15 -4.76 4.46
C GLY A 32 -6.97 -6.03 4.74
N PRO A 33 -8.13 -6.17 4.07
CA PRO A 33 -9.00 -7.32 4.22
C PRO A 33 -8.30 -8.64 3.89
N ALA A 34 -8.53 -9.68 4.71
CA ALA A 34 -7.91 -10.99 4.53
C ALA A 34 -8.37 -11.65 3.22
N GLY A 35 -7.43 -12.02 2.36
CA GLY A 35 -7.66 -12.84 1.16
C GLY A 35 -8.45 -12.20 0.02
N ARG A 36 -8.85 -10.92 0.14
CA ARG A 36 -9.54 -10.18 -0.92
C ARG A 36 -8.97 -8.79 -1.14
N GLN A 37 -9.29 -8.19 -2.28
CA GLN A 37 -8.93 -6.79 -2.53
C GLN A 37 -9.78 -5.86 -1.65
N PRO A 38 -9.18 -4.79 -1.12
CA PRO A 38 -9.94 -3.72 -0.49
C PRO A 38 -10.75 -2.94 -1.53
N THR A 39 -11.89 -2.43 -1.11
CA THR A 39 -12.67 -1.44 -1.86
C THR A 39 -12.02 -0.05 -1.79
N GLU A 40 -12.40 0.88 -2.67
CA GLU A 40 -11.91 2.26 -2.60
C GLU A 40 -12.19 2.92 -1.24
N GLY A 41 -13.38 2.65 -0.66
CA GLY A 41 -13.74 3.15 0.68
C GLY A 41 -12.79 2.64 1.77
N GLU A 42 -12.51 1.34 1.77
CA GLU A 42 -11.55 0.74 2.71
C GLU A 42 -10.16 1.32 2.52
N LEU A 43 -9.73 1.53 1.27
CA LEU A 43 -8.42 2.14 0.99
C LEU A 43 -8.30 3.57 1.53
N LEU A 44 -9.36 4.38 1.42
CA LEU A 44 -9.40 5.74 1.95
C LEU A 44 -9.23 5.78 3.47
N GLU A 45 -9.70 4.76 4.18
CA GLU A 45 -9.53 4.64 5.63
C GLU A 45 -8.16 4.08 6.01
N LEU A 46 -7.73 3.02 5.32
CA LEU A 46 -6.51 2.27 5.65
C LEU A 46 -5.22 3.05 5.36
N VAL A 47 -5.22 3.92 4.34
CA VAL A 47 -3.99 4.59 3.88
C VAL A 47 -3.59 5.77 4.76
N VAL A 48 -4.50 6.29 5.60
CA VAL A 48 -4.26 7.48 6.43
C VAL A 48 -3.13 7.22 7.44
N GLY A 49 -2.13 8.10 7.43
CA GLY A 49 -0.95 8.01 8.31
C GLY A 49 0.03 6.88 7.95
N CYS A 50 -0.16 6.21 6.81
CA CYS A 50 0.81 5.27 6.27
C CYS A 50 1.91 6.01 5.51
N VAL A 51 3.17 5.65 5.78
CA VAL A 51 4.33 6.20 5.09
C VAL A 51 4.79 5.33 3.92
N GLY A 52 4.36 4.07 3.90
CA GLY A 52 4.60 3.12 2.82
C GLY A 52 3.40 2.22 2.59
N TRP A 53 3.33 1.61 1.41
CA TRP A 53 2.26 0.71 1.04
C TRP A 53 2.80 -0.44 0.18
N LEU A 54 2.65 -1.68 0.66
CA LEU A 54 2.74 -2.89 -0.15
C LEU A 54 1.37 -3.14 -0.78
N ALA A 55 1.23 -2.78 -2.05
CA ALA A 55 0.00 -2.87 -2.81
C ALA A 55 -0.05 -4.12 -3.69
N GLY A 56 -1.24 -4.68 -3.85
CA GLY A 56 -1.50 -5.78 -4.77
C GLY A 56 -1.84 -5.27 -6.18
N VAL A 57 -2.79 -5.95 -6.82
CA VAL A 57 -3.30 -5.60 -8.17
C VAL A 57 -4.54 -4.71 -8.12
N GLU A 58 -4.94 -4.23 -6.95
CA GLU A 58 -6.08 -3.32 -6.78
C GLU A 58 -5.89 -2.00 -7.52
N LYS A 59 -7.02 -1.37 -7.87
CA LYS A 59 -7.04 -0.04 -8.46
C LYS A 59 -6.80 1.00 -7.36
N ILE A 60 -5.76 1.82 -7.53
CA ILE A 60 -5.45 2.92 -6.63
C ILE A 60 -5.85 4.21 -7.35
N SER A 61 -6.98 4.80 -6.95
CA SER A 61 -7.48 6.03 -7.57
C SER A 61 -6.72 7.26 -7.09
N ALA A 62 -6.76 8.35 -7.87
CA ALA A 62 -6.23 9.64 -7.45
C ALA A 62 -6.85 10.13 -6.13
N LYS A 63 -8.09 9.75 -5.82
CA LYS A 63 -8.76 10.10 -4.55
C LYS A 63 -8.05 9.43 -3.37
N VAL A 64 -7.72 8.14 -3.49
CA VAL A 64 -6.95 7.41 -2.47
C VAL A 64 -5.56 8.01 -2.31
N LEU A 65 -4.86 8.28 -3.41
CA LEU A 65 -3.52 8.89 -3.37
C LEU A 65 -3.53 10.25 -2.67
N ARG A 66 -4.50 11.12 -2.98
CA ARG A 66 -4.65 12.42 -2.31
C ARG A 66 -4.93 12.33 -0.81
N SER A 67 -5.60 11.25 -0.35
CA SER A 67 -5.83 11.02 1.08
C SER A 67 -4.58 10.53 1.81
N ALA A 68 -3.60 10.00 1.08
CA ALA A 68 -2.38 9.41 1.61
C ALA A 68 -1.27 10.45 1.84
N SER A 69 -1.55 11.47 2.64
CA SER A 69 -0.69 12.66 2.80
C SER A 69 0.73 12.39 3.31
N GLU A 70 0.93 11.30 4.07
CA GLU A 70 2.24 10.89 4.61
C GLU A 70 2.93 9.83 3.74
N LEU A 71 2.25 9.31 2.74
CA LEU A 71 2.72 8.20 1.93
C LEU A 71 3.90 8.66 1.07
N ARG A 72 4.97 7.87 1.12
CA ARG A 72 6.23 8.16 0.40
C ARG A 72 6.54 7.11 -0.65
N VAL A 73 6.11 5.87 -0.43
CA VAL A 73 6.45 4.72 -1.28
C VAL A 73 5.28 3.77 -1.44
N ILE A 74 5.12 3.24 -2.65
CA ILE A 74 4.19 2.16 -2.96
C ILE A 74 4.98 1.08 -3.71
N SER A 75 5.12 -0.09 -3.10
CA SER A 75 5.66 -1.28 -3.76
C SER A 75 4.50 -2.13 -4.27
N ARG A 76 4.61 -2.64 -5.50
CA ARG A 76 3.55 -3.47 -6.11
C ARG A 76 4.14 -4.75 -6.69
N ASN A 77 3.49 -5.87 -6.40
CA ASN A 77 3.78 -7.14 -7.06
C ASN A 77 3.24 -7.10 -8.50
N GLY A 78 4.04 -6.63 -9.47
CA GLY A 78 3.68 -6.62 -10.90
C GLY A 78 4.55 -5.69 -11.76
N THR A 79 4.76 -6.06 -13.02
CA THR A 79 5.65 -5.38 -13.98
C THR A 79 5.06 -4.15 -14.68
N GLY A 80 4.00 -3.52 -14.15
CA GLY A 80 3.24 -2.49 -14.87
C GLY A 80 2.68 -1.38 -13.99
N ILE A 81 2.85 -0.13 -14.45
CA ILE A 81 2.35 1.10 -13.82
C ILE A 81 0.92 1.47 -14.26
N ASP A 82 0.29 0.65 -15.12
CA ASP A 82 -0.94 0.97 -15.86
C ASP A 82 -2.21 1.19 -15.00
N ASN A 83 -2.18 0.80 -13.72
CA ASN A 83 -3.34 0.85 -12.80
C ASN A 83 -3.19 1.89 -11.67
N ILE A 84 -2.25 2.82 -11.77
CA ILE A 84 -2.10 3.95 -10.85
C ILE A 84 -2.37 5.22 -11.64
N ASP A 85 -3.23 6.10 -11.11
CA ASP A 85 -3.43 7.42 -11.70
C ASP A 85 -2.21 8.31 -11.38
N LEU A 86 -1.21 8.28 -12.26
CA LEU A 86 0.08 8.94 -12.11
C LEU A 86 0.01 10.47 -12.24
N GLU A 87 -1.14 11.04 -12.65
CA GLU A 87 -1.35 12.49 -12.63
C GLU A 87 -1.64 13.02 -11.21
N ALA A 88 -1.87 12.12 -10.25
CA ALA A 88 -1.99 12.47 -8.84
C ALA A 88 -0.59 12.73 -8.22
N ASP A 89 -0.16 13.99 -8.31
CA ASP A 89 0.89 14.61 -7.51
C ASP A 89 2.29 13.93 -7.53
N ARG A 90 3.17 14.53 -8.34
CA ARG A 90 4.57 14.16 -8.63
C ARG A 90 5.53 14.12 -7.42
N LYS A 91 5.04 14.35 -6.19
CA LYS A 91 5.85 14.35 -4.95
C LYS A 91 5.87 13.01 -4.21
N THR A 92 4.96 12.10 -4.52
CA THR A 92 4.92 10.74 -3.95
C THR A 92 5.28 9.73 -5.02
N PHE A 93 6.53 9.79 -5.48
CA PHE A 93 7.08 8.76 -6.36
C PHE A 93 8.26 8.12 -5.67
N ALA A 94 8.06 6.93 -5.13
CA ALA A 94 9.15 6.04 -4.79
C ALA A 94 8.88 4.68 -5.42
N ASP A 95 9.81 4.33 -6.30
CA ASP A 95 10.22 3.01 -6.75
C ASP A 95 9.17 1.91 -6.64
N ILE A 96 8.45 1.74 -7.75
CA ILE A 96 7.67 0.54 -8.01
C ILE A 96 8.69 -0.56 -8.33
N PHE A 97 9.09 -1.33 -7.32
CA PHE A 97 9.89 -2.53 -7.52
C PHE A 97 8.99 -3.69 -7.92
N SER A 98 9.28 -4.28 -9.08
CA SER A 98 8.71 -5.54 -9.58
C SER A 98 9.43 -6.76 -9.04
#